data_AF-A0A7S7MZ95-F1
#
_entry.id   AF-A0A7S7MZ95-F1
#
_cell.length_a   1.000
_cell.length_b   1.000
_cell.length_c   1.000
_cell.angle_alpha   90.00
_cell.angle_beta   90.00
_cell.angle_gamma   90.00
#
_symmetry.space_group_name_H-M   'P 1'
#
loop_
_entity.id
_entity.type
_entity.pdbx_description
1 polymer ?
#
loop_
_entity_poly.entity_id
_entity_poly.type
_entity_poly.pdbx_seq_one_letter_code
_entity_poly.pdbx_strand_id
1 'polypeptide(L)'
;MIEFRKSLLSTLCLMLGSSFVLAADPEIHWPSGWQVEEVIPDDEVPAKAQTVSRQRAIKNDENGATLMVMELTGTPIEPGHKVNLPSVLLEMRKSIQKDFARGGYQSVCSKMHPTTLSRLEALETTCVITENGRHVLSQTLVGAVDTDKAYVFSYAGQAQAYEASKDEVSSVRNSLKL
;
A
#
# COMPACT_ATOMS: atom_id res chain seq x y z
N MET A 1 63.35 11.98 -37.06
CA MET A 1 63.23 11.98 -35.58
C MET A 1 62.03 12.86 -35.27
N ILE A 2 60.81 12.34 -35.09
CA ILE A 2 60.29 11.68 -33.89
C ILE A 2 60.69 12.48 -32.64
N GLU A 3 59.79 13.31 -32.10
CA GLU A 3 59.02 12.96 -30.90
C GLU A 3 57.86 13.93 -30.61
N PHE A 4 56.76 13.30 -30.24
CA PHE A 4 55.49 13.79 -29.74
C PHE A 4 55.63 14.04 -28.22
N ARG A 5 55.23 15.20 -27.67
CA ARG A 5 55.04 15.36 -26.21
C ARG A 5 53.76 16.12 -25.84
N LYS A 6 52.75 15.32 -25.47
CA LYS A 6 51.75 15.43 -24.37
C LYS A 6 51.58 16.82 -23.72
N SER A 7 50.42 17.47 -23.84
CA SER A 7 49.19 17.37 -23.01
C SER A 7 49.26 18.12 -21.67
N LEU A 8 48.33 19.07 -21.47
CA LEU A 8 47.69 19.52 -20.20
C LEU A 8 46.65 20.60 -20.57
N LEU A 9 45.38 20.25 -20.83
CA LEU A 9 44.25 20.24 -19.87
C LEU A 9 43.96 21.60 -19.23
N SER A 10 42.84 22.23 -19.62
CA SER A 10 41.75 22.55 -18.68
C SER A 10 40.51 23.10 -19.42
N THR A 11 39.65 22.21 -19.91
CA THR A 11 38.26 22.54 -20.21
C THR A 11 37.42 22.12 -19.01
N LEU A 12 37.06 23.10 -18.19
CA LEU A 12 36.20 22.94 -17.02
C LEU A 12 34.77 22.66 -17.49
N CYS A 13 34.40 21.38 -17.61
CA CYS A 13 33.04 20.96 -17.86
C CYS A 13 32.24 21.08 -16.55
N LEU A 14 31.40 22.12 -16.43
CA LEU A 14 30.36 22.18 -15.40
C LEU A 14 29.36 21.06 -15.67
N MET A 15 29.56 19.91 -15.01
CA MET A 15 28.53 18.91 -14.87
C MET A 15 27.47 19.46 -13.91
N LEU A 16 26.41 20.08 -14.45
CA LEU A 16 25.14 20.19 -13.75
C LEU A 16 24.62 18.76 -13.58
N GLY A 17 24.99 18.13 -12.46
CA GLY A 17 24.36 16.90 -12.00
C GLY A 17 22.89 17.20 -11.71
N SER A 18 22.02 16.91 -12.68
CA SER A 18 20.59 16.83 -12.44
C SER A 18 20.38 15.77 -11.35
N SER A 19 19.94 16.17 -10.17
CA SER A 19 19.47 15.24 -9.16
C SER A 19 18.23 14.55 -9.73
N PHE A 20 18.40 13.36 -10.29
CA PHE A 20 17.29 12.46 -10.50
C PHE A 20 16.75 12.12 -9.11
N VAL A 21 15.72 12.85 -8.68
CA VAL A 21 14.91 12.47 -7.54
C VAL A 21 14.13 11.24 -8.00
N LEU A 22 14.69 10.06 -7.75
CA LEU A 22 13.92 8.83 -7.78
C LEU A 22 12.89 8.96 -6.65
N ALA A 23 11.60 8.88 -6.99
CA ALA A 23 10.54 8.85 -6.01
C ALA A 23 10.78 7.63 -5.11
N ALA A 24 11.17 7.87 -3.86
CA ALA A 24 11.43 6.82 -2.90
C ALA A 24 10.20 5.92 -2.73
N ASP A 25 10.44 4.64 -2.47
CA ASP A 25 9.36 3.74 -2.08
C ASP A 25 8.74 4.20 -0.75
N PRO A 26 7.43 3.96 -0.54
CA PRO A 26 6.78 4.31 0.71
C PRO A 26 7.52 3.74 1.93
N GLU A 27 7.79 4.58 2.92
CA GLU A 27 8.37 4.12 4.18
C GLU A 27 7.25 3.86 5.19
N ILE A 28 7.28 2.67 5.79
CA ILE A 28 6.31 2.21 6.78
C ILE A 28 7.01 1.72 8.03
N HIS A 29 6.57 2.21 9.18
CA HIS A 29 7.05 1.76 10.48
C HIS A 29 6.06 0.75 11.05
N TRP A 30 6.32 -0.54 10.85
CA TRP A 30 5.47 -1.60 11.36
C TRP A 30 5.56 -1.71 12.90
N PRO A 31 4.44 -1.99 13.60
CA PRO A 31 4.49 -2.10 15.06
C PRO A 31 5.30 -3.32 15.51
N SER A 32 5.87 -3.26 16.71
CA SER A 32 6.58 -4.39 17.30
C SER A 32 5.69 -5.63 17.40
N GLY A 33 6.24 -6.80 17.09
CA GLY A 33 5.50 -8.07 17.14
C GLY A 33 4.73 -8.41 15.85
N TRP A 34 4.74 -7.52 14.85
CA TRP A 34 4.23 -7.83 13.52
C TRP A 34 5.34 -8.43 12.65
N GLN A 35 5.01 -9.49 11.91
CA GLN A 35 5.91 -10.14 10.96
C GLN A 35 5.78 -9.48 9.60
N VAL A 36 6.85 -8.88 9.10
CA VAL A 36 6.88 -8.24 7.79
C VAL A 36 7.11 -9.28 6.70
N GLU A 37 6.25 -9.32 5.70
CA GLU A 37 6.38 -10.17 4.53
C GLU A 37 6.85 -9.33 3.34
N GLU A 38 7.87 -9.84 2.63
CA GLU A 38 8.23 -9.31 1.32
C GLU A 38 7.20 -9.80 0.31
N VAL A 39 6.43 -8.88 -0.28
CA VAL A 39 5.41 -9.24 -1.25
C VAL A 39 6.03 -9.17 -2.64
N ILE A 40 6.40 -10.33 -3.17
CA ILE A 40 6.93 -10.46 -4.53
C ILE A 40 5.79 -10.12 -5.52
N PRO A 41 5.98 -9.17 -6.46
CA PRO A 41 5.01 -8.90 -7.52
C PRO A 41 4.77 -10.17 -8.36
N ASP A 42 3.53 -10.43 -8.79
CA ASP A 42 3.23 -11.61 -9.63
C ASP A 42 4.12 -11.65 -10.89
N ASP A 43 4.77 -12.79 -11.11
CA ASP A 43 5.73 -13.06 -12.21
C ASP A 43 5.09 -12.99 -13.63
N GLU A 44 3.78 -12.79 -13.74
CA GLU A 44 3.04 -12.78 -15.02
C GLU A 44 2.96 -11.40 -15.69
N VAL A 45 3.48 -10.33 -15.06
CA VAL A 45 3.45 -8.98 -15.65
C VAL A 45 4.75 -8.69 -16.42
N PRO A 46 4.70 -8.34 -17.72
CA PRO A 46 5.91 -8.02 -18.48
C PRO A 46 6.66 -6.85 -17.83
N ALA A 47 8.01 -6.94 -17.82
CA ALA A 47 8.99 -6.07 -17.15
C ALA A 47 8.96 -4.55 -17.49
N LYS A 48 7.90 -4.07 -18.16
CA LYS A 48 7.63 -2.67 -18.48
C LYS A 48 6.52 -2.05 -17.64
N ALA A 49 5.81 -2.82 -16.81
CA ALA A 49 4.88 -2.25 -15.85
C ALA A 49 5.70 -1.54 -14.76
N GLN A 50 5.45 -0.24 -14.59
CA GLN A 50 6.04 0.55 -13.51
C GLN A 50 5.80 -0.20 -12.19
N THR A 51 6.87 -0.48 -11.46
CA THR A 51 6.87 -1.45 -10.36
C THR A 51 5.84 -1.04 -9.30
N VAL A 52 4.80 -1.86 -9.13
CA VAL A 52 3.86 -1.73 -8.03
C VAL A 52 4.64 -2.02 -6.74
N SER A 53 4.63 -1.06 -5.81
CA SER A 53 5.19 -1.27 -4.47
C SER A 53 4.15 -1.98 -3.61
N ARG A 54 4.55 -3.04 -2.89
CA ARG A 54 3.64 -3.76 -1.99
C ARG A 54 4.39 -4.22 -0.74
N GLN A 55 3.86 -3.84 0.42
CA GLN A 55 4.43 -4.20 1.71
C GLN A 55 3.32 -4.72 2.62
N ARG A 56 3.57 -5.83 3.30
CA ARG A 56 2.59 -6.47 4.19
C ARG A 56 3.21 -6.78 5.54
N ALA A 57 2.41 -6.67 6.59
CA ALA A 57 2.73 -7.15 7.91
C ALA A 57 1.58 -7.97 8.51
N ILE A 58 1.92 -9.03 9.24
CA ILE A 58 0.98 -9.97 9.85
C ILE A 58 1.19 -10.03 11.36
N LYS A 59 0.10 -9.94 12.12
CA LYS A 59 0.08 -10.23 13.56
C LYS A 59 -0.49 -11.63 13.75
N ASN A 60 0.27 -12.48 14.43
CA ASN A 60 -0.13 -13.84 14.77
C ASN A 60 -0.32 -13.99 16.28
N ASP A 61 -1.12 -14.97 16.69
CA ASP A 61 -1.24 -15.37 18.10
C ASP A 61 -0.07 -16.28 18.52
N GLU A 62 -0.11 -16.75 19.78
CA GLU A 62 0.91 -17.65 20.35
C GLU A 62 1.04 -18.99 19.62
N ASN A 63 -0.01 -19.41 18.90
CA ASN A 63 -0.05 -20.65 18.14
C ASN A 63 0.32 -20.44 16.65
N GLY A 64 0.65 -19.20 16.26
CA GLY A 64 0.95 -18.84 14.88
C GLY A 64 -0.28 -18.61 14.00
N ALA A 65 -1.49 -18.56 14.56
CA ALA A 65 -2.70 -18.26 13.81
C ALA A 65 -2.80 -16.76 13.52
N THR A 66 -3.16 -16.39 12.29
CA THR A 66 -3.29 -14.98 11.89
C THR A 66 -4.45 -14.29 12.60
N LEU A 67 -4.10 -13.25 13.36
CA LEU A 67 -5.04 -12.36 14.03
C LEU A 67 -5.39 -11.17 13.15
N MET A 68 -4.37 -10.56 12.55
CA MET A 68 -4.50 -9.36 11.73
C MET A 68 -3.48 -9.33 10.60
N VAL A 69 -3.83 -8.66 9.51
CA VAL A 69 -2.96 -8.34 8.38
C VAL A 69 -3.11 -6.86 8.08
N MET A 70 -1.99 -6.18 7.83
CA MET A 70 -1.94 -4.85 7.24
C MET A 70 -1.14 -4.91 5.94
N GLU A 71 -1.58 -4.20 4.92
CA GLU A 71 -0.91 -4.15 3.62
C GLU A 71 -1.03 -2.76 3.01
N LEU A 72 0.11 -2.23 2.54
CA LEU A 72 0.17 -1.02 1.72
C LEU A 72 0.56 -1.42 0.29
N THR A 73 -0.27 -1.02 -0.67
CA THR A 73 0.04 -1.13 -2.10
C THR A 73 0.11 0.27 -2.70
N GLY A 74 1.19 0.57 -3.41
CA GLY A 74 1.38 1.81 -4.17
C GLY A 74 1.55 1.51 -5.66
N THR A 75 0.65 2.07 -6.47
CA THR A 75 0.60 1.87 -7.93
C THR A 75 0.93 3.19 -8.65
N PRO A 76 1.89 3.21 -9.57
CA PRO A 76 2.20 4.38 -10.38
C PRO A 76 1.01 4.87 -11.21
N ILE A 77 0.89 6.17 -11.40
CA ILE A 77 -0.13 6.83 -12.21
C ILE A 77 0.54 7.46 -13.43
N GLU A 78 -0.01 7.24 -14.62
CA GLU A 78 0.48 7.90 -15.83
C GLU A 78 0.34 9.43 -15.73
N PRO A 79 1.31 10.21 -16.23
CA PRO A 79 1.24 11.66 -16.19
C PRO A 79 -0.07 12.20 -16.79
N GLY A 80 -0.79 13.03 -16.03
CA GLY A 80 -2.06 13.62 -16.45
C GLY A 80 -3.28 12.72 -16.28
N HIS A 81 -3.11 11.46 -15.88
CA HIS A 81 -4.22 10.58 -15.54
C HIS A 81 -4.83 10.98 -14.19
N LYS A 82 -6.15 11.17 -14.16
CA LYS A 82 -6.90 11.46 -12.94
C LYS A 82 -7.58 10.19 -12.45
N VAL A 83 -7.07 9.65 -11.34
CA VAL A 83 -7.66 8.47 -10.71
C VAL A 83 -9.02 8.81 -10.10
N ASN A 84 -10.05 8.07 -10.50
CA ASN A 84 -11.36 8.12 -9.84
C ASN A 84 -11.34 7.22 -8.60
N LEU A 85 -10.82 7.76 -7.49
CA LEU A 85 -10.64 7.03 -6.24
C LEU A 85 -11.93 6.38 -5.70
N PRO A 86 -13.11 7.05 -5.69
CA PRO A 86 -14.36 6.40 -5.30
C PRO A 86 -14.69 5.15 -6.12
N SER A 87 -14.53 5.21 -7.45
CA SER A 87 -14.82 4.08 -8.34
C SER A 87 -13.85 2.93 -8.10
N VAL A 88 -12.55 3.22 -7.92
CA VAL A 88 -11.55 2.20 -7.61
C VAL A 88 -11.90 1.48 -6.31
N LEU A 89 -12.15 2.22 -5.21
CA LEU A 89 -12.54 1.61 -3.94
C LEU A 89 -13.87 0.86 -4.03
N LEU A 90 -14.77 1.27 -4.92
CA LEU A 90 -16.06 0.59 -5.11
C LEU A 90 -15.83 -0.78 -5.75
N GLU A 91 -14.98 -0.87 -6.76
CA GLU A 91 -14.61 -2.15 -7.37
C GLU A 91 -13.85 -3.05 -6.40
N MET A 92 -12.92 -2.50 -5.61
CA MET A 92 -12.22 -3.27 -4.57
C MET A 92 -13.17 -3.81 -3.50
N ARG A 93 -14.09 -2.96 -3.01
CA ARG A 93 -15.16 -3.38 -2.09
C ARG A 93 -15.98 -4.52 -2.69
N LYS A 94 -16.40 -4.41 -3.96
CA LYS A 94 -17.15 -5.48 -4.64
C LYS A 94 -16.34 -6.78 -4.70
N SER A 95 -15.03 -6.70 -4.97
CA SER A 95 -14.16 -7.89 -4.97
C SER A 95 -14.14 -8.55 -3.59
N ILE A 96 -13.90 -7.79 -2.52
CA ILE A 96 -13.94 -8.30 -1.14
C ILE A 96 -15.27 -9.02 -0.87
N GLN A 97 -16.39 -8.38 -1.19
CA GLN A 97 -17.70 -8.97 -0.94
C GLN A 97 -17.90 -10.28 -1.73
N LYS A 98 -17.44 -10.31 -2.99
CA LYS A 98 -17.51 -11.49 -3.86
C LYS A 98 -16.63 -12.64 -3.34
N ASP A 99 -15.42 -12.33 -2.90
CA ASP A 99 -14.47 -13.34 -2.43
C ASP A 99 -14.91 -13.97 -1.11
N PHE A 100 -15.43 -13.17 -0.17
CA PHE A 100 -16.05 -13.71 1.04
C PHE A 100 -17.33 -14.50 0.76
N ALA A 101 -18.17 -14.05 -0.17
CA ALA A 101 -19.37 -14.78 -0.56
C ALA A 101 -19.05 -16.16 -1.15
N ARG A 102 -17.98 -16.28 -1.95
CA ARG A 102 -17.49 -17.58 -2.46
C ARG A 102 -17.07 -18.54 -1.35
N GLY A 103 -16.58 -18.02 -0.23
CA GLY A 103 -16.23 -18.78 0.97
C GLY A 103 -17.42 -19.10 1.89
N GLY A 104 -18.65 -18.72 1.53
CA GLY A 104 -19.84 -18.94 2.36
C GLY A 104 -20.09 -17.87 3.43
N TYR A 105 -19.31 -16.79 3.42
CA TYR A 105 -19.47 -15.68 4.36
C TYR A 105 -20.42 -14.61 3.81
N GLN A 106 -21.05 -13.88 4.71
CA GLN A 106 -21.80 -12.67 4.39
C GLN A 106 -20.93 -11.45 4.71
N SER A 107 -21.01 -10.41 3.89
CA SER A 107 -20.23 -9.18 4.08
C SER A 107 -21.07 -7.94 3.86
N VAL A 108 -21.05 -7.04 4.84
CA VAL A 108 -21.73 -5.74 4.79
C VAL A 108 -20.70 -4.65 4.99
N CYS A 109 -20.55 -3.76 4.01
CA CYS A 109 -19.59 -2.68 4.10
C CYS A 109 -20.24 -1.31 4.30
N SER A 110 -19.60 -0.49 5.13
CA SER A 110 -19.99 0.89 5.40
C SER A 110 -20.04 1.72 4.11
N LYS A 111 -20.76 2.84 4.15
CA LYS A 111 -20.61 3.85 3.08
C LYS A 111 -19.18 4.39 3.12
N MET A 112 -18.62 4.69 1.95
CA MET A 112 -17.33 5.36 1.91
C MET A 112 -17.43 6.72 2.59
N HIS A 113 -16.40 7.08 3.34
CA HIS A 113 -16.31 8.38 3.97
C HIS A 113 -14.90 8.97 3.83
N PRO A 114 -14.77 10.31 3.86
CA PRO A 114 -13.47 10.97 3.90
C PRO A 114 -12.66 10.56 5.13
N THR A 115 -11.35 10.48 4.95
CA THR A 115 -10.34 10.27 6.01
C THR A 115 -8.98 10.79 5.51
N THR A 116 -7.90 10.41 6.18
CA THR A 116 -6.53 10.62 5.71
C THR A 116 -5.73 9.32 5.65
N LEU A 117 -4.72 9.31 4.79
CA LEU A 117 -3.65 8.32 4.76
C LEU A 117 -2.33 9.09 4.78
N SER A 118 -1.63 9.09 5.93
CA SER A 118 -0.59 10.09 6.19
C SER A 118 -1.11 11.52 5.99
N ARG A 119 -0.42 12.32 5.16
CA ARG A 119 -0.78 13.67 4.74
C ARG A 119 -1.83 13.73 3.62
N LEU A 120 -2.16 12.61 2.99
CA LEU A 120 -3.04 12.58 1.82
C LEU A 120 -4.51 12.52 2.22
N GLU A 121 -5.36 13.25 1.50
CA GLU A 121 -6.80 13.04 1.54
C GLU A 121 -7.14 11.65 1.03
N ALA A 122 -8.02 10.96 1.74
CA ALA A 122 -8.33 9.57 1.49
C ALA A 122 -9.82 9.26 1.62
N LEU A 123 -10.21 8.11 1.09
CA LEU A 123 -11.54 7.53 1.26
C LEU A 123 -11.41 6.18 1.95
N GLU A 124 -12.29 5.90 2.89
CA GLU A 124 -12.28 4.68 3.69
C GLU A 124 -13.62 3.95 3.64
N THR A 125 -13.58 2.63 3.64
CA THR A 125 -14.75 1.76 3.82
C THR A 125 -14.35 0.50 4.58
N THR A 126 -15.22 0.05 5.48
CA THR A 126 -15.01 -1.14 6.30
C THR A 126 -16.11 -2.15 6.00
N CYS A 127 -15.73 -3.36 5.65
CA CYS A 127 -16.59 -4.53 5.55
C CYS A 127 -16.56 -5.30 6.87
N VAL A 128 -17.74 -5.59 7.42
CA VAL A 128 -17.96 -6.55 8.50
C VAL A 128 -18.34 -7.88 7.86
N ILE A 129 -17.60 -8.94 8.19
CA ILE A 129 -17.77 -10.28 7.65
C ILE A 129 -18.37 -11.17 8.73
N THR A 130 -19.46 -11.86 8.37
CA THR A 130 -20.17 -12.77 9.27
C THR A 130 -20.24 -14.18 8.70
N GLU A 131 -20.16 -15.16 9.58
CA GLU A 131 -20.37 -16.58 9.28
C GLU A 131 -21.50 -17.10 10.16
N ASN A 132 -22.56 -17.66 9.58
CA ASN A 132 -23.73 -18.13 10.32
C ASN A 132 -24.31 -17.07 11.30
N GLY A 133 -24.29 -15.80 10.89
CA GLY A 133 -24.77 -14.66 11.70
C GLY A 133 -23.79 -14.15 12.77
N ARG A 134 -22.63 -14.79 12.95
CA ARG A 134 -21.59 -14.35 13.91
C ARG A 134 -20.56 -13.47 13.20
N HIS A 135 -20.20 -12.34 13.79
CA HIS A 135 -19.09 -11.50 13.32
C HIS A 135 -17.76 -12.22 13.52
N VAL A 136 -17.06 -12.50 12.42
CA VAL A 136 -15.82 -13.27 12.43
C VAL A 136 -14.61 -12.43 12.06
N LEU A 137 -14.77 -11.49 11.13
CA LEU A 137 -13.68 -10.70 10.58
C LEU A 137 -14.17 -9.30 10.20
N SER A 138 -13.27 -8.34 10.25
CA SER A 138 -13.47 -7.02 9.64
C SER A 138 -12.33 -6.74 8.69
N GLN A 139 -12.62 -6.07 7.58
CA GLN A 139 -11.61 -5.62 6.63
C GLN A 139 -11.91 -4.19 6.20
N THR A 140 -10.89 -3.33 6.25
CA THR A 140 -10.96 -1.95 5.83
C THR A 140 -10.04 -1.68 4.65
N LEU A 141 -10.53 -0.84 3.75
CA LEU A 141 -9.77 -0.25 2.66
C LEU A 141 -9.68 1.25 2.88
N VAL A 142 -8.47 1.79 2.78
CA VAL A 142 -8.18 3.22 2.75
C VAL A 142 -7.46 3.50 1.44
N GLY A 143 -8.10 4.24 0.54
CA GLY A 143 -7.49 4.65 -0.72
C GLY A 143 -7.08 6.12 -0.68
N ALA A 144 -5.94 6.46 -1.28
CA ALA A 144 -5.45 7.84 -1.44
C ALA A 144 -4.73 8.00 -2.78
N VAL A 145 -4.60 9.24 -3.24
CA VAL A 145 -3.92 9.56 -4.50
C VAL A 145 -2.94 10.71 -4.25
N ASP A 146 -1.70 10.54 -4.71
CA ASP A 146 -0.71 11.60 -4.84
C ASP A 146 -0.49 11.93 -6.34
N THR A 147 0.53 12.74 -6.63
CA THR A 147 0.82 13.31 -7.94
C THR A 147 1.12 12.24 -8.99
N ASP A 148 1.84 11.19 -8.60
CA ASP A 148 2.35 10.13 -9.49
C ASP A 148 2.04 8.72 -9.01
N LYS A 149 1.34 8.55 -7.87
CA LYS A 149 1.02 7.24 -7.28
C LYS A 149 -0.39 7.23 -6.67
N ALA A 150 -1.07 6.10 -6.81
CA ALA A 150 -2.27 5.75 -6.05
C ALA A 150 -1.89 4.77 -4.95
N TYR A 151 -2.40 4.98 -3.74
CA TYR A 151 -2.15 4.13 -2.59
C TYR A 151 -3.43 3.45 -2.12
N VAL A 152 -3.31 2.19 -1.75
CA VAL A 152 -4.31 1.46 -0.98
C VAL A 152 -3.64 0.89 0.26
N PHE A 153 -4.07 1.37 1.42
CA PHE A 153 -3.77 0.74 2.69
C PHE A 153 -4.97 -0.10 3.11
N SER A 154 -4.77 -1.42 3.19
CA SER A 154 -5.79 -2.37 3.61
C SER A 154 -5.39 -3.02 4.93
N TYR A 155 -6.37 -3.26 5.80
CA TYR A 155 -6.14 -4.01 7.02
C TYR A 155 -7.35 -4.87 7.35
N ALA A 156 -7.09 -6.10 7.76
CA ALA A 156 -8.12 -7.09 8.03
C ALA A 156 -7.75 -7.93 9.24
N GLY A 157 -8.73 -8.44 9.95
CA GLY A 157 -8.48 -9.47 10.94
C GLY A 157 -9.69 -9.84 11.76
N GLN A 158 -9.47 -10.78 12.67
CA GLN A 158 -10.53 -11.37 13.49
C GLN A 158 -11.25 -10.27 14.28
N ALA A 159 -12.56 -10.39 14.46
CA ALA A 159 -13.40 -9.30 14.98
C ALA A 159 -12.84 -8.63 16.25
N GLN A 160 -12.38 -9.41 17.23
CA GLN A 160 -11.78 -8.89 18.47
C GLN A 160 -10.39 -8.29 18.25
N ALA A 161 -9.53 -8.96 17.48
CA ALA A 161 -8.19 -8.47 17.19
C ALA A 161 -8.21 -7.17 16.37
N TYR A 162 -9.17 -7.05 15.46
CA TYR A 162 -9.43 -5.85 14.67
C TYR A 162 -9.79 -4.67 15.57
N GLU A 163 -10.72 -4.87 16.50
CA GLU A 163 -11.12 -3.82 17.45
C GLU A 163 -9.94 -3.41 18.35
N ALA A 164 -9.20 -4.38 18.87
CA ALA A 164 -8.05 -4.14 19.75
C ALA A 164 -6.85 -3.48 19.04
N SER A 165 -6.76 -3.60 17.71
CA SER A 165 -5.62 -3.10 16.93
C SER A 165 -5.85 -1.72 16.32
N LYS A 166 -6.99 -1.05 16.57
CA LYS A 166 -7.31 0.26 15.96
C LYS A 166 -6.26 1.33 16.21
N ASP A 167 -5.70 1.38 17.42
CA ASP A 167 -4.67 2.36 17.76
C ASP A 167 -3.34 2.04 17.07
N GLU A 168 -2.95 0.75 17.00
CA GLU A 168 -1.76 0.32 16.25
C GLU A 168 -1.90 0.66 14.76
N VAL A 169 -3.05 0.35 14.15
CA VAL A 169 -3.35 0.66 12.74
C VAL A 169 -3.30 2.18 12.50
N SER A 170 -3.89 2.97 13.41
CA SER A 170 -3.88 4.43 13.31
C SER A 170 -2.46 4.99 13.41
N SER A 171 -1.63 4.44 14.30
CA SER A 171 -0.22 4.79 14.42
C SER A 171 0.54 4.50 13.12
N VAL A 172 0.37 3.31 12.54
CA VAL A 172 0.97 2.95 11.25
C VAL A 172 0.53 3.94 10.17
N ARG A 173 -0.77 4.15 10.02
CA ARG A 173 -1.39 5.04 9.02
C ARG A 173 -0.83 6.46 9.09
N ASN A 174 -0.62 6.97 10.30
CA ASN A 174 -0.12 8.32 10.53
C ASN A 174 1.40 8.44 10.36
N SER A 175 2.14 7.34 10.50
CA SER A 175 3.61 7.30 10.38
C SER A 175 4.12 7.14 8.94
N LEU A 176 3.24 6.77 8.00
CA LEU A 176 3.61 6.54 6.60
C LEU A 176 4.27 7.77 5.98
N LYS A 177 5.37 7.58 5.27
CA LYS A 177 5.96 8.61 4.41
C LYS A 177 5.53 8.35 2.97
N LEU A 178 4.48 9.07 2.57
CA LEU A 178 3.88 9.06 1.23
C LEU A 178 4.15 10.39 0.53
#